data_AF-A0A330L7Q6-F1
#
_entry.id   AF-A0A330L7Q6-F1
#
_cell.length_a   1.000
_cell.length_b   1.000
_cell.length_c   1.000
_cell.angle_alpha   90.00
_cell.angle_beta   90.00
_cell.angle_gamma   90.00
#
_symmetry.space_group_name_H-M   'P 1'
#
loop_
_entity.id
_entity.type
_entity.pdbx_description
1 polymer ?
#
loop_
_entity_poly.entity_id
_entity_poly.type
_entity_poly.pdbx_seq_one_letter_code
_entity_poly.pdbx_strand_id
1 'polypeptide(L)'
;MIDGQGNVATYTYDAVGNLLSIARNTGGVGAPTITALTPNTGNAGASVNVTLTGTHLTGAALATDNPGILVRNVLTTPTSLTATVQISFAARTGATAVTVTTTTGNGFSSIIHGYIVNSPHLT
;
A
#
# COMPACT_ATOMS: atom_id res chain seq x y z
N MET A 1 -6.75 24.22 8.53
CA MET A 1 -7.25 23.49 7.35
C MET A 1 -6.65 22.11 7.37
N ILE A 2 -7.49 21.08 7.26
CA ILE A 2 -7.06 19.69 7.07
C ILE A 2 -7.12 19.47 5.56
N ASP A 3 -6.01 19.13 4.91
CA ASP A 3 -6.04 18.84 3.47
C ASP A 3 -6.60 17.43 3.18
N GLY A 4 -6.79 17.09 1.89
CA GLY A 4 -7.29 15.79 1.45
C GLY A 4 -6.40 14.58 1.79
N GLN A 5 -5.24 14.82 2.41
CA GLN A 5 -4.33 13.82 2.96
C GLN A 5 -4.40 13.71 4.49
N GLY A 6 -5.25 14.49 5.18
CA GLY A 6 -5.37 14.47 6.63
C GLY A 6 -4.31 15.31 7.36
N ASN A 7 -3.59 16.16 6.64
CA ASN A 7 -2.51 16.95 7.22
C ASN A 7 -3.07 18.23 7.84
N VAL A 8 -2.69 18.50 9.09
CA VAL A 8 -3.02 19.74 9.78
C VAL A 8 -1.75 20.55 9.96
N ALA A 9 -1.70 21.73 9.36
CA ALA A 9 -0.73 22.77 9.70
C ALA A 9 -1.38 23.72 10.72
N THR A 10 -0.87 23.72 11.95
CA THR A 10 -1.24 24.70 12.98
C THR A 10 -0.18 25.78 13.01
N TYR A 11 -0.60 27.01 12.75
CA TYR A 11 0.23 28.21 12.83
C TYR A 11 -0.04 28.90 14.16
N THR A 12 1.00 29.06 14.98
CA THR A 12 0.92 29.85 16.21
C THR A 12 1.56 31.19 15.96
N TYR A 13 0.83 32.27 16.20
CA TYR A 13 1.33 33.64 16.04
C TYR A 13 1.62 34.28 17.41
N ASP A 14 2.54 35.24 17.47
CA ASP A 14 2.62 36.16 18.62
C ASP A 14 1.43 37.14 18.63
N ALA A 15 1.36 37.98 19.65
CA ALA A 15 0.36 39.04 19.77
C ALA A 15 0.47 40.15 18.70
N VAL A 16 1.57 40.19 17.94
CA VAL A 16 1.86 41.18 16.89
C VAL A 16 1.55 40.61 15.49
N GLY A 17 1.23 39.31 15.39
CA GLY A 17 0.91 38.63 14.13
C GLY A 17 2.12 37.99 13.44
N ASN A 18 3.29 37.93 14.07
CA ASN A 18 4.42 37.18 13.54
C ASN A 18 4.27 35.69 13.82
N LEU A 19 4.79 34.86 12.93
CA LEU A 19 4.72 33.41 13.08
C LEU A 19 5.73 32.92 14.12
N LEU A 20 5.24 32.35 15.23
CA LEU A 20 6.04 31.85 16.34
C LEU A 20 6.39 30.36 16.20
N SER A 21 5.46 29.55 15.68
CA SER A 21 5.67 28.11 15.48
C SER A 21 4.78 27.55 14.38
N ILE A 22 5.31 26.53 13.69
CA ILE A 22 4.58 25.70 12.73
C ILE A 22 4.59 24.27 13.27
N ALA A 23 3.44 23.77 13.69
CA ALA A 23 3.25 22.35 13.96
C ALA A 23 2.54 21.71 12.76
N ARG A 24 3.19 20.71 12.14
CA ARG A 24 2.56 19.87 11.11
C ARG A 24 2.22 18.53 11.73
N ASN A 25 0.94 18.25 11.86
CA ASN A 25 0.46 16.94 12.28
C ASN A 25 -0.11 16.22 11.05
N THR A 26 0.66 15.29 10.52
CA THR A 26 0.34 14.58 9.27
C THR A 26 -0.40 13.30 9.63
N GLY A 27 -1.73 13.32 9.57
CA GLY A 27 -2.61 12.19 9.85
C GLY A 27 -2.50 11.11 8.78
N GLY A 28 -1.36 10.44 8.73
CA GLY A 28 -0.97 9.52 7.66
C GLY A 28 0.53 9.18 7.61
N VAL A 29 1.36 9.74 8.51
CA VAL A 29 2.80 9.45 8.57
C VAL A 29 3.05 8.33 9.55
N GLY A 30 3.17 7.13 9.00
CA GLY A 30 3.63 5.95 9.71
C GLY A 30 3.96 4.87 8.71
N ALA A 31 4.66 3.83 9.18
CA ALA A 31 4.82 2.65 8.35
C ALA A 31 3.45 2.06 8.00
N PRO A 32 3.25 1.63 6.74
CA PRO A 32 2.01 0.95 6.37
C PRO A 32 1.89 -0.29 7.25
N THR A 33 0.76 -0.44 7.92
CA THR A 33 0.45 -1.70 8.60
C THR A 33 -0.56 -2.43 7.74
N ILE A 34 -0.31 -3.72 7.50
CA ILE A 34 -1.23 -4.56 6.72
C ILE A 34 -1.80 -5.61 7.65
N THR A 35 -3.13 -5.64 7.75
CA THR A 35 -3.86 -6.58 8.61
C THR A 35 -4.41 -7.75 7.82
N ALA A 36 -4.83 -7.53 6.57
CA ALA A 36 -5.27 -8.61 5.70
C ALA A 36 -4.95 -8.34 4.23
N LEU A 37 -4.90 -9.43 3.46
CA LEU A 37 -4.79 -9.48 2.00
C LEU A 37 -5.81 -10.51 1.51
N THR A 38 -6.75 -10.10 0.66
CA THR A 38 -7.83 -10.97 0.20
C THR A 38 -8.16 -10.74 -1.28
N PRO A 39 -8.25 -11.79 -2.11
CA PRO A 39 -7.73 -13.13 -1.83
C PRO A 39 -6.20 -13.07 -1.65
N ASN A 40 -5.67 -13.97 -0.82
CA ASN A 40 -4.24 -14.15 -0.64
C ASN A 40 -3.67 -15.27 -1.52
N THR A 41 -4.40 -15.71 -2.53
CA THR A 41 -3.93 -16.73 -3.47
C THR A 41 -4.34 -16.41 -4.90
N GLY A 42 -3.65 -17.01 -5.86
CA GLY A 42 -3.99 -16.96 -7.27
C GLY A 42 -3.26 -18.04 -8.06
N ASN A 43 -3.87 -18.55 -9.13
CA ASN A 43 -3.25 -19.56 -9.98
C ASN A 43 -2.35 -18.89 -11.03
N ALA A 44 -1.23 -19.52 -11.39
CA ALA A 44 -0.44 -19.09 -12.54
C ALA A 44 -1.32 -19.04 -13.81
N GLY A 45 -1.20 -17.95 -14.58
CA GLY A 45 -2.06 -17.64 -15.73
C GLY A 45 -3.33 -16.83 -15.40
N ALA A 46 -3.63 -16.58 -14.13
CA ALA A 46 -4.83 -15.84 -13.72
C ALA A 46 -4.62 -14.32 -13.61
N SER A 47 -5.72 -13.56 -13.65
CA SER A 47 -5.78 -12.18 -13.20
C SER A 47 -6.72 -12.08 -12.00
N VAL A 48 -6.21 -11.58 -10.88
CA VAL A 48 -6.89 -11.60 -9.58
C VAL A 48 -6.99 -10.17 -9.04
N ASN A 49 -8.20 -9.73 -8.68
CA ASN A 49 -8.36 -8.47 -7.96
C ASN A 49 -8.17 -8.72 -6.47
N VAL A 50 -7.21 -8.04 -5.86
CA VAL A 50 -6.87 -8.16 -4.44
C VAL A 50 -7.21 -6.88 -3.69
N THR A 51 -7.52 -7.05 -2.41
CA THR A 51 -7.72 -5.97 -1.44
C THR A 51 -6.81 -6.20 -0.26
N LEU A 52 -6.02 -5.19 0.08
CA LEU A 52 -5.25 -5.11 1.31
C LEU A 52 -5.95 -4.15 2.26
N THR A 53 -6.13 -4.56 3.51
CA THR A 53 -6.64 -3.68 4.57
C THR A 53 -5.55 -3.38 5.59
N GLY A 54 -5.61 -2.21 6.19
CA GLY A 54 -4.52 -1.73 7.03
C GLY A 54 -4.66 -0.30 7.51
N THR A 55 -3.52 0.32 7.82
CA THR A 55 -3.41 1.75 8.13
C THR A 55 -2.22 2.38 7.40
N HIS A 56 -2.26 3.70 7.24
CA HIS A 56 -1.25 4.49 6.54
C HIS A 56 -1.08 4.05 5.07
N LEU A 57 -2.16 3.68 4.39
CA LEU A 57 -2.11 3.20 2.99
C LEU A 57 -2.31 4.29 1.93
N THR A 58 -2.51 5.53 2.34
CA THR A 58 -2.65 6.66 1.42
C THR A 58 -1.43 6.77 0.51
N GLY A 59 -1.65 6.69 -0.81
CA GLY A 59 -0.58 6.79 -1.81
C GLY A 59 0.38 5.60 -1.79
N ALA A 60 0.00 4.48 -1.18
CA ALA A 60 0.83 3.29 -1.15
C ALA A 60 0.98 2.66 -2.54
N ALA A 61 2.18 2.16 -2.81
CA ALA A 61 2.48 1.31 -3.95
C ALA A 61 2.58 -0.16 -3.50
N LEU A 62 2.34 -1.07 -4.45
CA LEU A 62 2.37 -2.50 -4.21
C LEU A 62 3.36 -3.16 -5.19
N ALA A 63 4.27 -3.96 -4.66
CA ALA A 63 5.27 -4.72 -5.42
C ALA A 63 5.34 -6.17 -4.93
N THR A 64 5.92 -7.05 -5.75
CA THR A 64 6.14 -8.45 -5.37
C THR A 64 7.57 -8.88 -5.69
N ASP A 65 8.09 -9.87 -4.99
CA ASP A 65 9.39 -10.50 -5.29
C ASP A 65 9.32 -11.51 -6.44
N ASN A 66 8.14 -11.72 -7.03
CA ASN A 66 7.90 -12.67 -8.10
C ASN A 66 7.86 -11.94 -9.45
N PRO A 67 8.90 -12.09 -10.30
CA PRO A 67 8.99 -11.36 -11.57
C PRO A 67 7.92 -11.76 -12.58
N GLY A 68 7.25 -12.90 -12.38
CA GLY A 68 6.12 -13.34 -13.21
C GLY A 68 4.78 -12.68 -12.85
N ILE A 69 4.76 -11.77 -11.87
CA ILE A 69 3.56 -11.06 -11.42
C ILE A 69 3.65 -9.57 -11.80
N LEU A 70 2.58 -9.06 -12.40
CA LEU A 70 2.40 -7.64 -12.66
C LEU A 70 1.28 -7.09 -11.78
N VAL A 71 1.53 -5.95 -11.13
CA VAL A 71 0.53 -5.24 -10.33
C VAL A 71 0.02 -4.05 -11.14
N ARG A 72 -1.31 -3.92 -11.23
CA ARG A 72 -1.97 -2.86 -12.01
C ARG A 72 -3.17 -2.29 -11.25
N ASN A 73 -3.66 -1.15 -11.72
CA ASN A 73 -4.91 -0.53 -11.26
C ASN A 73 -4.93 -0.31 -9.75
N VAL A 74 -3.80 0.14 -9.19
CA VAL A 74 -3.68 0.37 -7.74
C VAL A 74 -4.51 1.59 -7.35
N LEU A 75 -5.44 1.38 -6.42
CA LEU A 75 -6.24 2.44 -5.81
C LEU A 75 -6.10 2.35 -4.29
N THR A 76 -5.91 3.50 -3.64
CA THR A 76 -5.64 3.55 -2.20
C THR A 76 -6.56 4.50 -1.46
N THR A 77 -6.95 4.10 -0.26
CA THR A 77 -7.48 4.96 0.80
C THR A 77 -6.53 4.89 2.01
N PRO A 78 -6.75 5.65 3.09
CA PRO A 78 -5.91 5.55 4.28
C PRO A 78 -5.87 4.14 4.92
N THR A 79 -6.88 3.31 4.67
CA THR A 79 -7.07 1.99 5.31
C THR A 79 -7.26 0.82 4.36
N SER A 80 -7.25 1.07 3.04
CA SER A 80 -7.44 0.03 2.03
C SER A 80 -6.60 0.29 0.78
N LEU A 81 -6.09 -0.76 0.16
CA LEU A 81 -5.46 -0.75 -1.16
C LEU A 81 -6.10 -1.84 -2.00
N THR A 82 -6.65 -1.49 -3.16
CA THR A 82 -7.10 -2.47 -4.16
C THR A 82 -6.15 -2.46 -5.35
N ALA A 83 -5.92 -3.64 -5.93
CA ALA A 83 -5.08 -3.78 -7.12
C ALA A 83 -5.49 -5.00 -7.94
N THR A 84 -5.15 -5.00 -9.22
CA THR A 84 -5.21 -6.17 -10.09
C THR A 84 -3.84 -6.81 -10.16
N VAL A 85 -3.74 -8.07 -9.74
CA VAL A 85 -2.54 -8.91 -9.80
C VAL A 85 -2.68 -9.82 -11.02
N GLN A 86 -1.85 -9.60 -12.03
CA GLN A 86 -1.79 -10.46 -13.21
C GLN A 86 -0.62 -11.43 -13.06
N ILE A 87 -0.92 -12.72 -13.05
CA ILE A 87 0.05 -13.79 -12.80
C ILE A 87 0.31 -14.49 -14.13
N SER A 88 1.53 -14.40 -14.64
CA SER A 88 1.91 -15.15 -15.83
C SER A 88 1.89 -16.67 -15.58
N PHE A 89 1.78 -17.47 -16.65
CA PHE A 89 1.92 -18.93 -16.56
C PHE A 89 3.31 -19.36 -16.07
N ALA A 90 4.33 -18.52 -16.27
CA ALA A 90 5.71 -18.78 -15.86
C ALA A 90 6.04 -18.24 -14.44
N ALA A 91 5.06 -17.69 -13.72
CA ALA A 91 5.29 -17.19 -12.37
C ALA A 91 5.74 -18.32 -11.44
N ARG A 92 6.69 -18.01 -10.54
CA ARG A 92 7.15 -18.96 -9.53
C ARG A 92 5.97 -19.33 -8.63
N THR A 93 5.71 -20.62 -8.45
CA THR A 93 4.68 -21.12 -7.53
C THR A 93 5.18 -21.11 -6.09
N GLY A 94 4.25 -21.08 -5.14
CA GLY A 94 4.51 -21.00 -3.71
C GLY A 94 4.37 -19.59 -3.14
N ALA A 95 4.94 -19.40 -1.95
CA ALA A 95 4.87 -18.12 -1.24
C ALA A 95 5.58 -17.01 -2.02
N THR A 96 4.87 -15.89 -2.16
CA THR A 96 5.34 -14.67 -2.81
C THR A 96 5.27 -13.54 -1.78
N ALA A 97 6.38 -12.83 -1.60
CA ALA A 97 6.44 -11.67 -0.75
C ALA A 97 5.79 -10.48 -1.46
N VAL A 98 4.88 -9.82 -0.77
CA VAL A 98 4.20 -8.61 -1.22
C VAL A 98 4.71 -7.45 -0.38
N THR A 99 5.25 -6.43 -1.04
CA THR A 99 5.79 -5.24 -0.39
C THR A 99 4.86 -4.06 -0.63
N VAL A 100 4.45 -3.40 0.44
CA VAL A 100 3.66 -2.17 0.40
C VAL A 100 4.55 -1.02 0.83
N THR A 101 4.69 0.00 -0.02
CA THR A 101 5.58 1.14 0.22
C THR A 101 4.80 2.44 0.19
N THR A 102 5.05 3.34 1.14
CA THR A 102 4.46 4.68 1.19
C THR A 102 5.58 5.72 1.21
N THR A 103 5.52 6.71 0.31
CA THR A 103 6.60 7.70 0.14
C THR A 103 6.38 8.99 0.93
N THR A 104 5.58 8.97 1.99
CA THR A 104 5.33 10.16 2.82
C THR A 104 6.54 10.47 3.70
N GLY A 105 7.31 11.50 3.33
CA GLY A 105 8.33 12.18 4.13
C GLY A 105 9.62 11.38 4.42
N ASN A 106 9.53 10.07 4.63
CA ASN A 106 10.66 9.21 5.03
C ASN A 106 10.69 7.84 4.33
N GLY A 107 9.74 7.51 3.46
CA GLY A 107 9.73 6.25 2.70
C GLY A 107 9.57 5.02 3.60
N PHE A 108 8.35 4.69 3.98
CA PHE A 108 8.10 3.50 4.79
C PHE A 108 7.72 2.29 3.94
N SER A 109 8.02 1.09 4.44
CA SER A 109 7.66 -0.15 3.76
C SER A 109 7.22 -1.23 4.75
N SER A 110 6.32 -2.09 4.31
CA SER A 110 5.88 -3.29 5.04
C SER A 110 5.80 -4.47 4.09
N ILE A 111 6.14 -5.66 4.59
CA ILE A 111 6.24 -6.88 3.79
C ILE A 111 5.25 -7.91 4.33
N ILE A 112 4.52 -8.56 3.43
CA ILE A 112 3.60 -9.64 3.71
C ILE A 112 4.07 -10.88 2.97
N HIS A 113 4.24 -12.00 3.67
CA HIS A 113 4.56 -13.30 3.06
C HIS A 113 3.31 -14.15 2.78
N GLY A 114 2.13 -13.53 2.84
CA GLY A 114 0.85 -14.24 2.85
C GLY A 114 0.28 -14.59 1.46
N TYR A 115 0.87 -14.11 0.37
CA TYR A 115 0.35 -14.38 -0.98
C TYR A 115 0.90 -15.70 -1.55
N ILE A 116 0.03 -16.58 -2.03
CA ILE A 116 0.42 -17.87 -2.62
C ILE A 116 0.07 -17.91 -4.11
N VAL A 117 1.08 -18.21 -4.94
CA VAL A 117 0.89 -18.55 -6.34
C VAL A 117 0.74 -20.07 -6.48
N ASN A 118 -0.41 -20.53 -6.94
CA ASN A 118 -0.63 -21.95 -7.21
C ASN A 118 -0.19 -22.32 -8.63
N SER A 119 0.08 -23.60 -8.85
CA SER A 119 0.32 -24.16 -10.18
C SER A 119 -0.80 -23.80 -11.17
N PRO A 120 -0.49 -23.73 -12.48
CA PRO A 120 -1.50 -23.45 -13.49
C PRO A 120 -2.56 -24.56 -13.50
N HIS A 121 -3.82 -24.18 -13.63
CA HIS A 121 -4.89 -25.14 -13.86
C HIS A 121 -4.84 -25.56 -15.33
N LEU A 122 -4.36 -26.78 -15.59
CA LEU A 122 -4.50 -27.41 -16.90
C LEU A 122 -5.94 -27.91 -17.00
N THR A 123 -6.73 -27.30 -17.88
CA THR A 123 -8.09 -27.79 -18.23
C THR A 123 -8.00 -28.67 -19.47
#